data_AF-A0A0F3M891-F1
#
_entry.id   AF-A0A0F3M891-F1
#
_cell.length_a   1.000
_cell.length_b   1.000
_cell.length_c   1.000
_cell.angle_alpha   90.00
_cell.angle_beta   90.00
_cell.angle_gamma   90.00
#
_symmetry.space_group_name_H-M   'P 1'
#
loop_
_entity.id
_entity.type
_entity.pdbx_description
1 polymer ?
#
loop_
_entity_poly.entity_id
_entity_poly.type
_entity_poly.pdbx_seq_one_letter_code
_entity_poly.pdbx_strand_id
1 'polypeptide(L)'
;MLGNELAFEEIGGVDYLAKLTTLALSIVNVNEYGKIVYDLALRRYLIEIGEKIVTNAYSSTLADLAISQIETAESQLYDLGSMGTLSKGFTKLQTSIEESWTSISSAIKI
;
A
#
# COMPACT_ATOMS: atom_id res chain seq x y z
N MET A 1 -34.32 1.46 6.60
CA MET A 1 -34.33 2.60 5.67
C MET A 1 -33.01 2.61 4.88
N LEU A 2 -32.70 1.51 4.16
CA LEU A 2 -31.52 1.40 3.28
C LEU A 2 -31.90 0.99 1.85
N GLY A 3 -33.09 0.40 1.64
CA GLY A 3 -33.55 -0.11 0.33
C GLY A 3 -34.15 0.95 -0.62
N ASN A 4 -33.74 2.22 -0.55
CA ASN A 4 -34.21 3.25 -1.49
C ASN A 4 -33.06 4.08 -2.10
N GLU A 5 -31.81 3.64 -1.92
CA GLU A 5 -30.67 4.20 -2.62
C GLU A 5 -30.36 3.30 -3.82
N LEU A 6 -30.49 3.82 -5.05
CA LEU A 6 -30.25 3.06 -6.28
C LEU A 6 -28.87 2.39 -6.29
N ALA A 7 -27.86 3.04 -5.72
CA ALA A 7 -26.52 2.49 -5.57
C ALA A 7 -26.46 1.26 -4.65
N PHE A 8 -27.33 1.17 -3.64
CA PHE A 8 -27.39 0.04 -2.72
C PHE A 8 -28.01 -1.20 -3.40
N GLU A 9 -29.05 -1.00 -4.21
CA GLU A 9 -29.63 -2.08 -5.01
C GLU A 9 -28.67 -2.55 -6.12
N GLU A 10 -27.90 -1.63 -6.73
CA GLU A 10 -26.92 -1.97 -7.77
C GLU A 10 -25.77 -2.87 -7.28
N ILE A 11 -25.32 -2.69 -6.03
CA ILE A 11 -24.29 -3.55 -5.41
C ILE A 11 -24.84 -4.88 -4.85
N GLY A 12 -26.12 -5.19 -5.10
CA GLY A 12 -26.77 -6.45 -4.70
C GLY A 12 -27.63 -6.38 -3.44
N GLY A 13 -27.88 -5.17 -2.92
CA GLY A 13 -28.89 -4.89 -1.90
C GLY A 13 -28.74 -5.69 -0.60
N VAL A 14 -29.89 -5.98 0.02
CA VAL A 14 -29.95 -6.67 1.33
C VAL A 14 -29.37 -8.09 1.26
N ASP A 15 -29.56 -8.79 0.15
CA ASP A 15 -29.07 -10.16 -0.02
C ASP A 15 -27.54 -10.24 -0.06
N TYR A 16 -26.88 -9.27 -0.71
CA TYR A 16 -25.43 -9.19 -0.71
C TYR A 16 -24.87 -8.88 0.68
N LEU A 17 -25.52 -7.97 1.42
CA LEU A 17 -25.13 -7.67 2.80
C LEU A 17 -25.31 -8.87 3.75
N ALA A 18 -26.39 -9.64 3.57
CA ALA A 18 -26.62 -10.85 4.35
C ALA A 18 -25.50 -11.88 4.09
N LYS A 19 -25.11 -12.10 2.83
CA LYS A 19 -23.98 -12.97 2.47
C LYS A 19 -22.65 -12.50 3.08
N LEU A 20 -22.34 -11.21 2.99
CA LEU A 20 -21.13 -10.65 3.62
C LEU A 20 -21.11 -10.89 5.13
N THR A 21 -22.25 -10.73 5.79
CA THR A 21 -22.37 -10.97 7.24
C THR A 21 -22.11 -12.44 7.58
N THR A 22 -22.67 -13.39 6.82
CA THR A 22 -22.42 -14.82 7.01
C THR A 22 -20.95 -15.19 6.81
N LEU A 23 -20.29 -14.62 5.80
CA LEU A 23 -18.87 -14.85 5.54
C LEU A 23 -17.98 -14.25 6.63
N ALA A 24 -18.33 -13.06 7.14
CA ALA A 24 -17.59 -12.38 8.20
C ALA A 24 -17.58 -13.15 9.53
N LEU A 25 -18.63 -13.91 9.84
CA LEU A 25 -18.69 -14.76 11.04
C LEU A 25 -17.62 -15.86 11.04
N SER A 26 -17.14 -16.28 9.87
CA SER A 26 -16.08 -17.29 9.75
C SER A 26 -14.67 -16.70 9.86
N ILE A 27 -14.52 -15.37 9.92
CA ILE A 27 -13.23 -14.70 9.90
C ILE A 27 -12.70 -14.60 11.33
N VAL A 28 -11.73 -15.46 11.67
CA VAL A 28 -11.06 -15.44 12.98
C VAL A 28 -9.98 -14.34 13.05
N ASN A 29 -9.36 -13.99 11.91
CA ASN A 29 -8.20 -13.09 11.89
C ASN A 29 -8.29 -11.99 10.82
N VAL A 30 -9.11 -10.97 11.10
CA VAL A 30 -9.35 -9.82 10.22
C VAL A 30 -8.06 -9.07 9.87
N ASN A 31 -7.08 -9.01 10.78
CA ASN A 31 -5.81 -8.30 10.56
C ASN A 31 -4.99 -8.91 9.41
N GLU A 32 -4.93 -10.25 9.32
CA GLU A 32 -4.18 -10.91 8.23
C GLU A 32 -4.85 -10.69 6.87
N TYR A 33 -6.18 -10.73 6.80
CA TYR A 33 -6.88 -10.37 5.56
C TYR A 33 -6.66 -8.92 5.16
N GLY A 34 -6.62 -7.99 6.13
CA GLY A 34 -6.28 -6.59 5.88
C GLY A 34 -4.89 -6.44 5.25
N LYS A 35 -3.88 -7.17 5.77
CA LYS A 35 -2.53 -7.19 5.19
C LYS A 35 -2.52 -7.74 3.77
N ILE A 36 -3.26 -8.81 3.48
CA ILE A 36 -3.35 -9.38 2.14
C ILE A 36 -3.96 -8.39 1.15
N VAL A 37 -5.09 -7.77 1.51
CA VAL A 37 -5.76 -6.77 0.65
C VAL A 37 -4.84 -5.57 0.40
N TYR A 38 -4.10 -5.15 1.43
CA TYR A 38 -3.14 -4.07 1.34
C TYR A 38 -1.95 -4.40 0.41
N ASP A 39 -1.33 -5.58 0.56
CA ASP A 39 -0.26 -6.04 -0.34
C ASP A 39 -0.74 -6.10 -1.79
N LEU A 40 -1.96 -6.62 -2.02
CA LEU A 40 -2.57 -6.65 -3.34
C LEU A 40 -2.81 -5.24 -3.90
N ALA A 41 -3.15 -4.26 -3.06
CA ALA A 41 -3.32 -2.88 -3.49
C ALA A 41 -1.98 -2.25 -3.90
N LEU A 42 -0.91 -2.46 -3.11
CA LEU A 42 0.43 -1.99 -3.46
C LEU A 42 0.91 -2.58 -4.78
N ARG A 43 0.67 -3.87 -5.04
CA ARG A 43 1.00 -4.51 -6.32
C ARG A 43 0.26 -3.85 -7.50
N ARG A 44 -1.01 -3.48 -7.34
CA ARG A 44 -1.77 -2.77 -8.38
C ARG A 44 -1.18 -1.40 -8.68
N TYR A 45 -0.82 -0.64 -7.65
CA TYR A 45 -0.16 0.66 -7.83
C TYR A 45 1.21 0.51 -8.51
N LEU A 46 1.99 -0.51 -8.15
CA LEU A 46 3.27 -0.78 -8.79
C LEU A 46 3.11 -1.07 -10.30
N ILE A 47 2.07 -1.83 -10.67
CA ILE A 47 1.73 -2.10 -12.07
C ILE A 47 1.39 -0.78 -12.79
N GLU A 48 0.55 0.07 -12.20
CA GLU A 48 0.17 1.36 -12.77
C GLU A 48 1.38 2.29 -12.99
N ILE A 49 2.31 2.33 -12.03
CA ILE A 49 3.57 3.09 -12.18
C ILE A 49 4.38 2.50 -13.35
N GLY A 50 4.50 1.18 -13.44
CA GLY A 50 5.19 0.52 -14.55
C GLY A 50 4.60 0.86 -15.91
N GLU A 51 3.28 0.85 -16.04
CA GLU A 51 2.57 1.26 -17.26
C GLU A 51 2.86 2.72 -17.63
N LYS A 52 2.86 3.64 -16.65
CA LYS A 52 3.21 5.05 -16.86
C LYS A 52 4.65 5.24 -17.31
N ILE A 53 5.60 4.53 -16.69
CA ILE A 53 7.02 4.58 -17.07
C ILE A 53 7.19 4.17 -18.53
N VAL A 54 6.60 3.04 -18.93
CA VAL A 54 6.66 2.55 -20.31
C VAL A 54 6.02 3.55 -21.28
N THR A 55 4.83 4.06 -20.95
CA THR A 55 4.10 5.03 -21.78
C THR A 55 4.89 6.32 -21.98
N ASN A 56 5.50 6.85 -20.92
CA ASN A 56 6.29 8.08 -20.96
C ASN A 56 7.60 7.89 -21.74
N ALA A 57 8.25 6.74 -21.59
CA ALA A 57 9.47 6.41 -22.34
C ALA A 57 9.23 6.43 -23.86
N TYR A 58 8.12 5.85 -24.31
CA TYR A 58 7.73 5.86 -25.73
C TYR A 58 7.30 7.23 -26.25
N SER A 59 6.75 8.09 -25.39
CA SER A 59 6.19 9.39 -25.77
C SER A 59 7.18 10.56 -25.67
N SER A 60 8.48 10.26 -25.50
CA SER A 60 9.50 11.27 -25.22
C SER A 60 9.69 12.25 -26.38
N THR A 61 9.47 13.54 -26.09
CA THR A 61 9.79 14.66 -26.99
C THR A 61 11.24 15.11 -26.77
N LEU A 62 11.80 15.96 -27.65
CA LEU A 62 13.18 16.48 -27.48
C LEU A 62 13.42 17.22 -26.15
N ALA A 63 12.35 17.70 -25.50
CA ALA A 63 12.42 18.38 -24.20
C ALA A 63 12.37 17.42 -23.00
N ASP A 64 11.84 16.21 -23.19
CA ASP A 64 11.77 15.18 -22.14
C ASP A 64 13.04 14.33 -22.17
N LEU A 65 14.05 14.83 -21.47
CA LEU A 65 15.29 14.09 -21.23
C LEU A 65 14.98 12.82 -20.42
N ALA A 66 15.67 11.73 -20.75
CA ALA A 66 15.53 10.45 -20.04
C ALA A 66 15.76 10.59 -18.52
N ILE A 67 16.64 11.50 -18.10
CA ILE A 67 16.90 11.81 -16.68
C ILE A 67 15.64 12.31 -15.97
N SER A 68 14.87 13.21 -16.58
CA SER A 68 13.65 13.73 -15.95
C SER A 68 12.57 12.65 -15.81
N GLN A 69 12.53 11.70 -16.75
CA GLN A 69 11.63 10.55 -16.67
C GLN A 69 12.02 9.59 -15.54
N ILE A 70 13.33 9.37 -15.35
CA ILE A 70 13.86 8.58 -14.22
C ILE A 70 13.52 9.25 -12.90
N GLU A 71 13.77 10.55 -12.74
CA GLU A 71 13.44 11.30 -11.51
C GLU A 71 11.94 11.23 -11.18
N THR A 72 11.08 11.35 -12.19
CA THR A 72 9.63 11.23 -12.01
C THR A 72 9.23 9.82 -11.54
N ALA A 73 9.82 8.78 -12.14
CA ALA A 73 9.59 7.40 -11.75
C ALA A 73 10.07 7.12 -10.33
N GLU A 74 11.24 7.64 -9.95
CA GLU A 74 11.79 7.54 -8.60
C GLU A 74 10.88 8.20 -7.57
N SER A 75 10.36 9.40 -7.85
CA SER A 75 9.41 10.09 -6.96
C SER A 75 8.16 9.25 -6.73
N GLN A 76 7.58 8.66 -7.78
CA GLN A 76 6.38 7.82 -7.68
C GLN A 76 6.63 6.55 -6.86
N LEU A 77 7.78 5.92 -7.05
CA LEU A 77 8.18 4.73 -6.28
C LEU A 77 8.46 5.07 -4.81
N TYR A 78 9.07 6.23 -4.56
CA TYR A 78 9.29 6.73 -3.20
C TYR A 78 7.96 6.96 -2.48
N ASP A 79 7.01 7.63 -3.13
CA ASP A 79 5.68 7.88 -2.57
C ASP A 79 4.97 6.56 -2.24
N LEU A 80 4.99 5.59 -3.16
CA LEU A 80 4.42 4.26 -2.93
C LEU A 80 5.09 3.53 -1.74
N GLY A 81 6.42 3.59 -1.66
CA GLY A 81 7.19 3.02 -0.54
C GLY A 81 6.93 3.71 0.79
N SER A 82 6.70 5.03 0.79
CA SER A 82 6.38 5.83 1.97
C SER A 82 4.98 5.52 2.52
N MET A 83 4.00 5.31 1.62
CA MET A 83 2.66 4.83 1.99
C MET A 83 2.73 3.42 2.60
N GLY A 84 3.59 2.56 2.07
CA GLY A 84 3.95 1.22 2.59
C GLY A 84 4.51 1.23 4.01
N THR A 85 5.37 2.20 4.30
CA THR A 85 6.16 2.28 5.53
C THR A 85 5.50 3.11 6.63
N LEU A 86 4.35 3.74 6.39
CA LEU A 86 3.52 4.33 7.46
C LEU A 86 3.00 3.27 8.47
N SER A 87 3.24 1.99 8.20
CA SER A 87 3.10 0.88 9.17
C SER A 87 4.22 0.84 10.22
N LYS A 88 5.29 1.63 10.11
CA LYS A 88 6.22 1.84 11.22
C LYS A 88 5.53 2.79 12.20
N GLY A 89 4.57 2.24 12.94
CA GLY A 89 3.85 2.95 13.99
C GLY A 89 4.82 3.57 14.99
N PHE A 90 4.33 4.46 15.86
CA PHE A 90 5.13 5.07 16.92
C PHE A 90 5.95 4.01 17.67
N THR A 91 7.25 3.93 17.39
CA THR A 91 8.17 3.15 18.20
C THR A 91 8.34 3.88 19.52
N LYS A 92 8.12 3.18 20.63
CA LYS A 92 8.40 3.74 21.95
C LYS A 92 9.89 4.11 22.00
N LEU A 93 10.20 5.31 22.48
CA LEU A 93 11.57 5.83 22.56
C LEU A 93 12.52 4.82 23.24
N GLN A 94 12.04 4.09 24.24
CA GLN A 94 12.78 3.02 24.90
C GLN A 94 13.26 1.93 23.92
N THR A 95 12.38 1.43 23.06
CA THR A 95 12.72 0.41 22.06
C THR A 95 13.76 0.92 21.07
N SER A 96 13.63 2.18 20.62
CA SER A 96 14.62 2.80 19.73
C SER A 96 16.01 2.94 20.37
N ILE A 97 16.06 3.22 21.69
CA ILE A 97 17.32 3.31 22.44
C ILE A 97 17.95 1.92 22.62
N GLU A 98 17.15 0.90 22.92
CA GLU A 98 17.60 -0.50 23.03
C GLU A 98 18.18 -1.01 21.71
N GLU A 99 17.49 -0.78 20.59
CA GLU A 99 17.98 -1.12 19.24
C GLU A 99 19.30 -0.41 18.92
N SER A 100 19.40 0.88 19.25
CA SER A 100 20.61 1.67 19.04
C SER A 100 21.77 1.15 19.88
N TRP A 101 21.53 0.79 21.15
CA TRP A 101 22.54 0.21 22.03
C TRP A 101 23.02 -1.15 21.52
N THR A 102 22.11 -2.02 21.06
CA THR A 102 22.47 -3.31 20.46
C THR A 102 23.33 -3.12 19.21
N SER A 103 22.97 -2.18 18.33
CA SER A 103 23.75 -1.88 17.12
C SER A 103 25.16 -1.38 17.44
N ILE A 104 25.30 -0.49 18.44
CA ILE A 104 26.59 0.00 18.92
C ILE A 104 27.41 -1.15 19.53
N SER A 105 26.80 -1.95 20.39
CA SER A 105 27.47 -3.08 21.05
C SER A 105 27.93 -4.14 20.06
N SER A 106 27.14 -4.44 19.02
CA SER A 106 27.54 -5.37 17.96
C SER A 106 28.70 -4.85 17.12
N ALA A 107 28.80 -3.53 16.90
CA ALA A 107 29.91 -2.93 16.17
C ALA A 107 31.21 -2.89 16.99
N ILE A 108 31.10 -2.84 18.32
CA ILE A 108 32.25 -2.82 19.24
C ILE A 108 32.81 -4.23 19.49
N LYS A 109 32.04 -5.30 19.27
CA LYS A 109 32.44 -6.69 19.57
C LYS A 109 33.30 -7.35 18.48
N ILE A 110 34.24 -6.60 17.90
CA ILE A 110 35.31 -7.12 17.02
C ILE A 110 36.55 -7.42 17.87
#